data_AF-A0A7Y9RPU3-F1
#
_entry.id   AF-A0A7Y9RPU3-F1
#
_cell.length_a   1.000
_cell.length_b   1.000
_cell.length_c   1.000
_cell.angle_alpha   90.00
_cell.angle_beta   90.00
_cell.angle_gamma   90.00
#
_symmetry.space_group_name_H-M   'P 1'
#
loop_
_entity.id
_entity.type
_entity.pdbx_description
1 polymer ?
#
loop_
_entity_poly.entity_id
_entity_poly.type
_entity_poly.pdbx_seq_one_letter_code
_entity_poly.pdbx_strand_id
1 'polypeptide(L)' 'MLDTDSRTAWQLFHLNWFPILGMATLLALGLPSTGLSLEPVA' A
#
# COMPACT_ATOMS: atom_id res chain seq x y z
N MET A 1 11.15 27.45 -1.00
CA MET A 1 11.43 26.12 -1.57
C MET A 1 11.12 25.01 -0.58
N LEU A 2 11.55 25.11 0.70
CA LEU A 2 11.25 24.09 1.73
C LEU A 2 9.76 23.76 1.95
N ASP A 3 8.87 24.78 1.95
CA ASP A 3 7.41 24.58 2.09
C ASP A 3 6.73 23.95 0.86
N THR A 4 7.33 24.08 -0.32
CA THR A 4 6.84 23.44 -1.54
C THR A 4 7.21 21.96 -1.53
N ASP A 5 8.42 21.63 -1.09
CA ASP A 5 8.89 20.24 -1.01
C ASP A 5 8.13 19.43 0.04
N SER A 6 7.82 20.00 1.20
CA SER A 6 7.09 19.30 2.26
C SER A 6 5.63 19.01 1.88
N ARG A 7 4.93 19.98 1.27
CA ARG A 7 3.56 19.79 0.78
C ARG A 7 3.51 18.76 -0.35
N THR A 8 4.43 18.83 -1.31
CA THR A 8 4.50 17.87 -2.42
C THR A 8 4.87 16.47 -1.91
N ALA A 9 5.82 16.35 -0.97
CA ALA A 9 6.16 15.08 -0.35
C ALA A 9 4.96 14.46 0.39
N TRP A 10 4.17 15.26 1.11
CA TRP A 10 2.96 14.78 1.79
C TRP A 10 1.89 14.30 0.81
N GLN A 11 1.71 15.01 -0.30
CA GLN A 11 0.77 14.62 -1.36
C GLN A 11 1.21 13.32 -2.06
N LEU A 12 2.50 13.18 -2.36
CA LEU A 12 3.04 11.94 -2.95
C LEU A 12 2.95 10.76 -1.99
N PHE A 13 3.19 10.99 -0.69
CA PHE A 13 2.98 9.98 0.34
C PHE A 13 1.52 9.50 0.35
N HIS A 14 0.55 10.42 0.37
CA HIS A 14 -0.87 10.07 0.30
C HIS A 14 -1.25 9.40 -1.03
N LEU A 15 -0.67 9.83 -2.14
CA LEU A 15 -0.93 9.23 -3.44
C LEU A 15 -0.42 7.77 -3.49
N ASN A 16 0.71 7.48 -2.85
CA ASN A 16 1.24 6.12 -2.72
C ASN A 16 0.35 5.20 -1.87
N TRP A 17 -0.54 5.73 -1.03
CA TRP A 17 -1.50 4.88 -0.31
C TRP A 17 -2.50 4.19 -1.25
N PHE A 18 -2.87 4.82 -2.37
CA PHE A 18 -3.77 4.20 -3.33
C PHE A 18 -3.25 2.86 -3.90
N PRO A 19 -2.04 2.78 -4.47
CA PRO A 19 -1.50 1.51 -4.95
C PRO A 19 -1.24 0.52 -3.81
N ILE A 20 -0.81 0.98 -2.63
CA ILE A 20 -0.61 0.10 -1.45
C ILE A 20 -1.93 -0.57 -1.05
N LEU A 21 -3.01 0.20 -0.92
CA LEU A 21 -4.34 -0.33 -0.60
C LEU A 21 -4.87 -1.25 -1.70
N GLY A 22 -4.60 -0.91 -2.97
CA GLY A 22 -4.95 -1.74 -4.11
C GLY A 22 -4.27 -3.12 -4.03
N MET A 23 -2.96 -3.15 -3.83
CA MET A 23 -2.20 -4.40 -3.70
C MET A 23 -2.64 -5.21 -2.46
N ALA A 24 -2.83 -4.56 -1.32
CA ALA A 24 -3.32 -5.22 -0.11
C ALA A 24 -4.71 -5.83 -0.30
N THR A 25 -5.60 -5.12 -0.99
CA THR A 25 -6.96 -5.61 -1.32
C THR A 25 -6.90 -6.80 -2.26
N LEU A 26 -6.12 -6.71 -3.33
CA LEU A 26 -5.92 -7.82 -4.26
C LEU A 26 -5.35 -9.05 -3.55
N LEU A 27 -4.39 -8.86 -2.64
CA LEU A 27 -3.83 -9.95 -1.84
C LEU A 27 -4.89 -10.56 -0.90
N ALA A 28 -5.67 -9.73 -0.20
CA ALA A 28 -6.70 -10.18 0.73
C ALA A 28 -7.81 -10.98 0.03
N LEU A 29 -8.14 -10.65 -1.22
CA LEU A 29 -9.10 -11.39 -2.05
C LEU A 29 -8.45 -12.63 -2.71
N GLY A 30 -7.17 -12.54 -3.07
CA GLY A 30 -6.40 -13.60 -3.74
C GLY A 30 -6.08 -14.79 -2.82
N LEU A 31 -5.74 -14.52 -1.55
CA LEU A 31 -5.42 -15.56 -0.57
C LEU A 31 -6.55 -16.61 -0.41
N PRO A 32 -7.80 -16.23 -0.09
CA PRO A 32 -8.88 -17.21 0.08
C PRO A 32 -9.28 -17.91 -1.23
N SER A 33 -9.14 -17.24 -2.39
CA SER A 33 -9.48 -17.85 -3.69
C SER A 33 -8.45 -18.88 -4.17
N THR A 34 -7.22 -18.80 -3.67
CA THR A 34 -6.12 -19.71 -4.03
C THR A 34 -5.84 -20.77 -2.97
N GLY A 35 -6.50 -20.70 -1.80
CA GLY A 35 -6.22 -21.59 -0.67
C GLY A 35 -4.86 -21.34 0.00
N LEU A 36 -4.24 -20.18 -0.28
CA LEU A 36 -2.95 -19.78 0.29
C LEU A 36 -3.16 -19.03 1.62
N SER A 37 -2.19 -19.17 2.52
CA SER A 37 -2.17 -18.48 3.83
C SER A 37 -0.88 -17.70 4.00
N LEU A 38 -0.95 -16.57 4.71
CA LEU A 38 0.25 -15.83 5.11
C LEU A 38 0.90 -16.57 6.29
N GLU A 39 2.13 -17.01 6.11
CA GLU A 39 2.95 -17.55 7.20
C GLU A 39 3.78 -16.40 7.81
N PRO A 40 3.66 -16.13 9.12
CA PRO A 40 4.50 -15.13 9.77
C PRO A 40 5.95 -15.63 9.79
N VAL A 41 6.85 -14.83 9.21
CA VAL A 41 8.30 -15.06 9.28
C VAL A 41 8.86 -14.09 10.31
N ALA A 42 9.36 -14.64 11.42
CA ALA A 42 10.04 -13.93 12.50
C ALA A 42 11.56 -14.04 12.37
#